data_AF-A0A918ZIL3-F1
#
_entry.id   AF-A0A918ZIL3-F1
#
_cell.length_a   1.000
_cell.length_b   1.000
_cell.length_c   1.000
_cell.angle_alpha   90.00
_cell.angle_beta   90.00
_cell.angle_gamma   90.00
#
_symmetry.space_group_name_H-M   'P 1'
#
loop_
_entity.id
_entity.type
_entity.pdbx_description
1 polymer ?
#
loop_
_entity_poly.entity_id
_entity_poly.type
_entity_poly.pdbx_seq_one_letter_code
_entity_poly.pdbx_strand_id
1 'polypeptide(L)'
;MPEQPKNEFWKNLKPIENSFKPDALPEVYLSDAATDDDRYYAPFTDTVSSRPLWINVKDNTWSDILRAKEAGLVNRHYHPHEVFAYTISGKWGYLERPWTAGAGDFVYEAPGEGHTLVAYESEEPMKALFIVKGPLIWLDEDGEPTGFFDVHDYIEMCRRHYDEVGIGADYVNSLFR
;
A
#
# COMPACT_ATOMS: atom_id res chain seq x y z
N MET A 1 -8.91 20.46 10.66
CA MET A 1 -8.50 20.89 12.02
C MET A 1 -8.84 19.76 12.98
N PRO A 2 -8.00 19.46 13.98
CA PRO A 2 -8.28 18.42 14.94
C PRO A 2 -9.58 18.72 15.70
N GLU A 3 -10.33 17.67 16.01
CA GLU A 3 -11.55 17.80 16.82
C GLU A 3 -11.20 18.26 18.23
N GLN A 4 -12.04 19.13 18.79
CA GLN A 4 -11.90 19.57 20.17
C GLN A 4 -12.49 18.51 21.10
N PRO A 5 -11.78 18.13 22.18
CA PRO A 5 -12.32 17.19 23.14
C PRO A 5 -13.52 17.79 23.86
N LYS A 6 -14.52 16.96 24.13
CA LYS A 6 -15.76 17.32 24.82
C LYS A 6 -15.74 16.74 26.24
N ASN A 7 -15.86 15.43 26.34
CA ASN A 7 -16.05 14.70 27.60
C ASN A 7 -14.93 13.70 27.88
N GLU A 8 -13.97 13.57 26.98
CA GLU A 8 -12.83 12.68 27.11
C GLU A 8 -11.99 13.06 28.34
N PHE A 9 -11.50 12.06 29.06
CA PHE A 9 -10.77 12.27 30.33
C PHE A 9 -9.49 13.10 30.15
N TRP A 10 -8.93 13.12 28.93
CA TRP A 10 -7.71 13.85 28.58
C TRP A 10 -7.97 15.27 28.04
N LYS A 11 -9.21 15.78 28.05
CA LYS A 11 -9.57 17.09 27.45
C LYS A 11 -8.77 18.30 27.93
N ASN A 12 -8.20 18.22 29.13
CA ASN A 12 -7.37 19.27 29.73
C ASN A 12 -5.86 19.00 29.58
N LEU A 13 -5.47 17.91 28.90
CA LEU A 13 -4.08 17.58 28.66
C LEU A 13 -3.49 18.58 27.66
N LYS A 14 -2.38 19.21 28.06
CA LYS A 14 -1.71 20.22 27.23
C LYS A 14 -0.84 19.53 26.17
N PRO A 15 -0.85 20.01 24.90
CA PRO A 15 0.11 19.59 23.90
C PRO A 15 1.56 19.86 24.32
N ILE A 16 2.50 19.09 23.78
CA ILE A 16 3.94 19.32 23.97
C ILE A 16 4.37 20.46 23.04
N GLU A 17 4.87 21.57 23.59
CA GLU A 17 5.23 22.78 22.81
C GLU A 17 6.42 22.56 21.86
N ASN A 18 7.34 21.65 22.20
CA ASN A 18 8.55 21.35 21.43
C ASN A 18 8.60 19.86 21.04
N SER A 19 7.54 19.36 20.40
CA SER A 19 7.38 17.94 20.07
C SER A 19 8.32 17.41 18.98
N PHE A 20 9.03 18.29 18.26
CA PHE A 20 9.91 17.93 17.16
C PHE A 20 11.39 18.08 17.56
N LYS A 21 12.22 17.14 17.08
CA LYS A 21 13.68 17.26 17.13
C LYS A 21 14.18 18.07 15.92
N PRO A 22 15.36 18.71 16.01
CA PRO A 22 16.04 19.24 14.83
C PRO A 22 16.11 18.16 13.75
N ASP A 23 15.85 18.55 12.50
CA ASP A 23 15.92 17.70 11.31
C ASP A 23 14.89 16.55 11.24
N ALA A 24 13.91 16.49 12.16
CA ALA A 24 12.79 15.57 12.04
C ALA A 24 11.95 15.89 10.80
N LEU A 25 11.73 14.89 9.95
CA LEU A 25 10.78 15.00 8.85
C LEU A 25 9.34 15.08 9.40
N PRO A 26 8.43 15.79 8.72
CA PRO A 26 7.04 15.89 9.15
C PRO A 26 6.36 14.50 9.13
N GLU A 27 5.34 14.28 9.94
CA GLU A 27 4.49 13.08 9.79
C GLU A 27 3.75 13.06 8.45
N VAL A 28 3.20 11.90 8.08
CA VAL A 28 2.19 11.80 7.02
C VAL A 28 0.85 11.55 7.70
N TYR A 29 -0.13 12.41 7.40
CA TYR A 29 -1.53 12.16 7.71
C TYR A 29 -2.34 12.23 6.42
N LEU A 30 -2.99 11.12 6.08
CA LEU A 30 -3.92 11.02 4.95
C LEU A 30 -5.27 10.61 5.50
N SER A 31 -6.27 11.48 5.37
CA SER A 31 -7.65 11.12 5.64
C SER A 31 -8.16 10.15 4.57
N ASP A 32 -9.03 9.22 4.97
CA ASP A 32 -9.70 8.29 4.05
C ASP A 32 -8.71 7.56 3.13
N ALA A 33 -7.71 6.89 3.70
CA ALA A 33 -6.66 6.21 2.94
C ALA A 33 -7.19 5.19 1.92
N ALA A 34 -8.32 4.54 2.20
CA ALA A 34 -8.98 3.58 1.31
C ALA A 34 -10.17 4.19 0.54
N THR A 35 -10.06 5.45 0.15
CA THR A 35 -11.07 6.22 -0.59
C THR A 35 -11.60 5.49 -1.83
N ASP A 36 -12.81 5.84 -2.28
CA ASP A 36 -13.40 5.34 -3.52
C ASP A 36 -13.10 6.22 -4.74
N ASP A 37 -12.39 7.34 -4.57
CA ASP A 37 -11.93 8.18 -5.67
C ASP A 37 -10.83 7.47 -6.47
N ASP A 38 -11.20 7.00 -7.66
CA ASP A 38 -10.35 6.21 -8.55
C ASP A 38 -9.06 6.90 -8.97
N ARG A 39 -9.04 8.24 -8.98
CA ARG A 39 -7.86 9.02 -9.39
C ARG A 39 -6.65 8.76 -8.48
N TYR A 40 -6.88 8.28 -7.27
CA TYR A 40 -5.79 7.99 -6.33
C TYR A 40 -5.12 6.63 -6.55
N TYR A 41 -5.68 5.76 -7.39
CA TYR A 41 -5.21 4.38 -7.55
C TYR A 41 -4.51 4.19 -8.89
N ALA A 42 -3.17 4.26 -8.85
CA ALA A 42 -2.33 4.03 -10.00
C ALA A 42 -2.44 2.56 -10.47
N PRO A 43 -2.73 2.30 -11.75
CA PRO A 43 -2.79 0.94 -12.29
C PRO A 43 -1.45 0.22 -12.14
N PHE A 44 -1.46 -0.96 -11.50
CA PHE A 44 -0.27 -1.78 -11.27
C PHE A 44 -0.27 -3.02 -12.18
N THR A 45 -1.42 -3.67 -12.31
CA THR A 45 -1.73 -4.67 -13.35
C THR A 45 -3.00 -4.25 -14.07
N ASP A 46 -3.45 -5.03 -15.05
CA ASP A 46 -4.72 -4.78 -15.75
C ASP A 46 -5.94 -4.82 -14.81
N THR A 47 -5.82 -5.48 -13.65
CA THR A 47 -6.94 -5.73 -12.73
C THR A 47 -6.69 -5.21 -11.30
N VAL A 48 -5.46 -4.80 -10.99
CA VAL A 48 -5.05 -4.36 -9.66
C VAL A 48 -4.42 -2.96 -9.73
N SER A 49 -4.77 -2.11 -8.78
CA SER A 49 -4.31 -0.73 -8.68
C SER A 49 -3.82 -0.42 -7.27
N SER A 50 -2.92 0.54 -7.12
CA SER A 50 -2.30 0.90 -5.84
C SER A 50 -2.41 2.40 -5.57
N ARG A 51 -2.80 2.77 -4.34
CA ARG A 51 -2.73 4.15 -3.84
C ARG A 51 -1.51 4.30 -2.92
N PRO A 52 -0.47 5.08 -3.29
CA PRO A 52 0.65 5.34 -2.41
C PRO A 52 0.23 6.14 -1.17
N LEU A 53 0.67 5.70 0.01
CA LEU A 53 0.43 6.39 1.29
C LEU A 53 1.72 6.96 1.89
N TRP A 54 2.83 6.22 1.74
CA TRP A 54 4.14 6.58 2.28
C TRP A 54 5.21 5.86 1.47
N ILE A 55 6.33 6.54 1.20
CA ILE A 55 7.43 6.00 0.40
C ILE A 55 8.76 6.37 1.05
N ASN A 56 9.64 5.39 1.25
CA ASN A 56 11.03 5.59 1.65
C ASN A 56 11.94 4.99 0.59
N VAL A 57 12.58 5.90 -0.14
CA VAL A 57 13.46 5.57 -1.25
C VAL A 57 14.73 4.87 -0.77
N LYS A 58 15.27 5.30 0.37
CA LYS A 58 16.53 4.79 0.91
C LYS A 58 16.43 3.31 1.28
N ASP A 59 15.31 2.91 1.85
CA ASP A 59 15.11 1.54 2.33
C ASP A 59 14.27 0.68 1.35
N ASN A 60 14.01 1.19 0.13
CA ASN A 60 13.20 0.52 -0.89
C ASN A 60 11.87 -0.01 -0.32
N THR A 61 11.14 0.85 0.40
CA THR A 61 9.94 0.45 1.15
C THR A 61 8.81 1.45 0.89
N TRP A 62 7.58 0.97 0.80
CA TRP A 62 6.39 1.81 0.69
C TRP A 62 5.21 1.21 1.45
N SER A 63 4.20 2.04 1.70
CA SER A 63 2.90 1.61 2.17
C SER A 63 1.83 2.12 1.23
N ASP A 64 0.84 1.28 0.94
CA ASP A 64 -0.20 1.58 -0.02
C ASP A 64 -1.55 0.95 0.37
N ILE A 65 -2.61 1.39 -0.31
CA ILE A 65 -3.83 0.59 -0.41
C ILE A 65 -3.80 -0.10 -1.77
N LEU A 66 -3.68 -1.43 -1.76
CA LEU A 66 -3.86 -2.24 -2.95
C LEU A 66 -5.36 -2.51 -3.15
N ARG A 67 -5.82 -2.35 -4.39
CA ARG A 67 -7.24 -2.42 -4.74
C ARG A 67 -7.50 -3.19 -6.03
N ALA A 68 -8.45 -4.12 -5.96
CA ALA A 68 -9.08 -4.74 -7.12
C ALA A 68 -10.61 -4.59 -7.03
N LYS A 69 -11.24 -4.01 -8.06
CA LYS A 69 -12.69 -3.80 -8.10
C LYS A 69 -13.48 -5.04 -8.50
N GLU A 70 -12.83 -5.90 -9.28
CA GLU A 70 -13.36 -7.15 -9.80
C GLU A 70 -12.35 -8.26 -9.48
N ALA A 71 -12.49 -9.43 -10.12
CA ALA A 71 -11.46 -10.46 -10.06
C ALA A 71 -10.10 -9.88 -10.48
N GLY A 72 -9.08 -10.11 -9.64
CA GLY A 72 -7.78 -9.48 -9.80
C GLY A 72 -6.63 -10.46 -9.66
N LEU A 73 -5.52 -10.14 -10.34
CA LEU A 73 -4.31 -10.95 -10.34
C LEU A 73 -3.07 -10.05 -10.31
N VAL A 74 -2.13 -10.39 -9.42
CA VAL A 74 -0.73 -9.99 -9.52
C VAL A 74 0.09 -11.25 -9.79
N ASN A 75 0.87 -11.23 -10.88
CA ASN A 75 1.68 -12.36 -11.32
C ASN A 75 2.65 -12.84 -10.25
N ARG A 76 3.15 -14.07 -10.40
CA ARG A 76 4.10 -14.69 -9.48
C ARG A 76 5.29 -13.79 -9.20
N HIS A 77 5.58 -13.59 -7.92
CA HIS A 77 6.76 -12.87 -7.48
C HIS A 77 7.18 -13.33 -6.08
N TYR A 78 8.42 -13.03 -5.70
CA TYR A 78 8.83 -13.09 -4.30
C TYR A 78 9.38 -11.74 -3.84
N HIS A 79 9.34 -11.52 -2.52
CA HIS A 79 10.00 -10.40 -1.88
C HIS A 79 11.25 -10.90 -1.16
N PRO A 80 12.43 -10.28 -1.32
CA PRO A 80 13.61 -10.59 -0.51
C PRO A 80 13.45 -10.27 0.97
N HIS A 81 12.39 -9.55 1.33
CA HIS A 81 12.07 -9.05 2.66
C HIS A 81 10.59 -9.28 3.00
N GLU A 82 10.22 -8.95 4.23
CA GLU A 82 8.87 -9.14 4.74
C GLU A 82 7.85 -8.19 4.09
N VAL A 83 6.60 -8.68 4.04
CA VAL A 83 5.42 -7.87 3.71
C VAL A 83 4.39 -8.03 4.83
N PHE A 84 3.74 -6.93 5.18
CA PHE A 84 2.61 -6.92 6.11
C PHE A 84 1.37 -6.42 5.40
N ALA A 85 0.24 -7.07 5.63
CA ALA A 85 -1.04 -6.63 5.11
C ALA A 85 -2.14 -6.62 6.18
N TYR A 86 -3.06 -5.68 6.07
CA TYR A 86 -4.31 -5.67 6.82
C TYR A 86 -5.48 -5.45 5.86
N THR A 87 -6.43 -6.37 5.88
CA THR A 87 -7.53 -6.38 4.92
C THR A 87 -8.64 -5.45 5.39
N ILE A 88 -9.02 -4.51 4.52
CA ILE A 88 -10.05 -3.50 4.78
C ILE A 88 -11.41 -4.01 4.27
N SER A 89 -11.45 -4.54 3.06
CA SER A 89 -12.67 -5.04 2.42
C SER A 89 -12.38 -6.08 1.32
N GLY A 90 -13.44 -6.73 0.85
CA GLY A 90 -13.38 -7.74 -0.22
C GLY A 90 -12.76 -9.07 0.23
N LYS A 91 -12.30 -9.86 -0.74
CA LYS A 91 -11.66 -11.16 -0.52
C LYS A 91 -10.43 -11.32 -1.40
N TRP A 92 -9.34 -11.78 -0.82
CA TRP A 92 -8.10 -12.05 -1.55
C TRP A 92 -7.24 -13.10 -0.87
N GLY A 93 -6.18 -13.54 -1.55
CA GLY A 93 -5.17 -14.38 -0.94
C GLY A 93 -4.04 -14.68 -1.91
N TYR A 94 -3.26 -15.68 -1.54
CA TYR A 94 -2.20 -16.23 -2.37
C TYR A 94 -2.53 -17.67 -2.75
N LEU A 95 -2.34 -18.04 -4.01
CA LEU A 95 -2.64 -19.40 -4.48
C LEU A 95 -1.85 -20.48 -3.74
N GLU A 96 -0.69 -20.11 -3.20
CA GLU A 96 0.24 -20.97 -2.48
C GLU A 96 -0.13 -21.15 -1.00
N ARG A 97 -1.21 -20.50 -0.53
CA ARG A 97 -1.62 -20.51 0.88
C ARG A 97 -2.99 -21.15 1.07
N PRO A 98 -3.22 -21.84 2.20
CA PRO A 98 -4.48 -22.54 2.46
C PRO A 98 -5.58 -21.61 3.03
N TRP A 99 -5.50 -20.30 2.77
CA TRP A 99 -6.39 -19.30 3.37
C TRP A 99 -6.81 -18.22 2.36
N THR A 100 -7.91 -17.55 2.67
CA THR A 100 -8.41 -16.35 1.97
C THR A 100 -8.69 -15.31 3.04
N ALA A 101 -8.15 -14.10 2.87
CA ALA A 101 -8.32 -12.99 3.78
C ALA A 101 -9.57 -12.17 3.43
N GLY A 102 -10.32 -11.78 4.47
CA GLY A 102 -11.43 -10.85 4.42
C GLY A 102 -11.25 -9.68 5.41
N ALA A 103 -12.22 -8.77 5.47
CA ALA A 103 -12.14 -7.58 6.31
C ALA A 103 -11.76 -7.90 7.77
N GLY A 104 -10.69 -7.27 8.27
CA GLY A 104 -10.16 -7.48 9.62
C GLY A 104 -8.99 -8.45 9.72
N ASP A 105 -8.70 -9.22 8.66
CA ASP A 105 -7.62 -10.20 8.67
C ASP A 105 -6.26 -9.54 8.45
N PHE A 106 -5.27 -10.00 9.23
CA PHE A 106 -3.87 -9.63 9.13
C PHE A 106 -3.07 -10.73 8.44
N VAL A 107 -2.16 -10.34 7.55
CA VAL A 107 -1.25 -11.23 6.83
C VAL A 107 0.18 -10.76 7.04
N TYR A 108 1.07 -11.74 7.27
CA TYR A 108 2.51 -11.57 7.22
C TYR A 108 3.04 -12.56 6.19
N GLU A 109 3.91 -12.07 5.30
CA GLU A 109 4.62 -12.91 4.33
C GLU A 109 6.09 -12.98 4.70
N ALA A 110 6.61 -14.20 4.75
CA ALA A 110 8.01 -14.41 5.11
C ALA A 110 8.92 -14.05 3.92
N PRO A 111 10.11 -13.46 4.19
CA PRO A 111 11.10 -13.19 3.15
C PRO A 111 11.45 -14.43 2.33
N GLY A 112 11.55 -14.27 1.01
CA GLY A 112 11.97 -15.31 0.08
C GLY A 112 10.84 -16.27 -0.36
N GLU A 113 9.61 -16.07 0.10
CA GLU A 113 8.49 -16.87 -0.38
C GLU A 113 7.92 -16.31 -1.68
N GLY A 114 7.87 -17.15 -2.73
CA GLY A 114 7.16 -16.82 -3.96
C GLY A 114 5.66 -17.01 -3.81
N HIS A 115 4.87 -16.09 -4.34
CA HIS A 115 3.41 -16.14 -4.29
C HIS A 115 2.72 -15.53 -5.51
N THR A 116 1.43 -15.84 -5.66
CA THR A 116 0.53 -15.30 -6.68
C THR A 116 -0.68 -14.66 -6.01
N LEU A 117 -0.79 -13.33 -6.01
CA LEU A 117 -1.93 -12.63 -5.40
C LEU A 117 -3.16 -12.78 -6.29
N VAL A 118 -4.26 -13.22 -5.70
CA VAL A 118 -5.57 -13.25 -6.34
C VAL A 118 -6.61 -12.49 -5.52
N ALA A 119 -7.39 -11.64 -6.18
CA ALA A 119 -8.60 -11.03 -5.63
C ALA A 119 -9.82 -11.74 -6.22
N TYR A 120 -10.78 -12.09 -5.37
CA TYR A 120 -12.01 -12.77 -5.76
C TYR A 120 -13.13 -11.75 -6.00
N GLU A 121 -14.12 -12.13 -6.80
CA GLU A 121 -15.38 -11.38 -6.86
C GLU A 121 -16.05 -11.35 -5.47
N SER A 122 -16.45 -10.16 -5.04
CA SER A 122 -17.16 -9.92 -3.78
C SER A 122 -18.07 -8.69 -3.87
N GLU A 123 -19.00 -8.55 -2.92
CA GLU A 123 -19.91 -7.39 -2.85
C GLU A 123 -19.15 -6.06 -2.73
N GLU A 124 -18.03 -6.07 -1.99
CA GLU A 124 -17.12 -4.95 -1.84
C GLU A 124 -15.83 -5.21 -2.62
N PRO A 125 -15.16 -4.18 -3.17
CA PRO A 125 -13.86 -4.34 -3.80
C PRO A 125 -12.83 -4.86 -2.78
N MET A 126 -11.84 -5.62 -3.26
CA MET A 126 -10.67 -5.91 -2.46
C MET A 126 -9.97 -4.58 -2.17
N LYS A 127 -9.77 -4.28 -0.89
CA LYS A 127 -8.87 -3.23 -0.41
C LYS A 127 -8.06 -3.77 0.76
N ALA A 128 -6.75 -3.67 0.67
CA ALA A 128 -5.86 -4.04 1.77
C ALA A 128 -4.75 -3.00 1.91
N LEU A 129 -4.46 -2.62 3.16
CA LEU A 129 -3.28 -1.85 3.48
C LEU A 129 -2.08 -2.77 3.41
N PHE A 130 -1.06 -2.42 2.63
CA PHE A 130 0.22 -3.11 2.64
C PHE A 130 1.34 -2.22 3.18
N ILE A 131 2.33 -2.85 3.78
CA ILE A 131 3.67 -2.31 4.02
C ILE A 131 4.62 -3.26 3.31
N VAL A 132 5.19 -2.78 2.21
CA VAL A 132 6.00 -3.58 1.30
C VAL A 132 7.44 -3.15 1.41
N LYS A 133 8.33 -4.11 1.63
CA LYS A 133 9.76 -3.92 1.44
C LYS A 133 10.18 -4.59 0.13
N GLY A 134 10.51 -3.74 -0.84
CA GLY A 134 10.91 -4.18 -2.17
C GLY A 134 12.32 -4.75 -2.20
N PRO A 135 12.78 -5.16 -3.40
CA PRO A 135 12.00 -5.22 -4.63
C PRO A 135 11.01 -6.39 -4.65
N LEU A 136 10.05 -6.33 -5.57
CA LEU A 136 9.38 -7.54 -6.05
C LEU A 136 10.27 -8.13 -7.15
N ILE A 137 10.50 -9.43 -7.11
CA ILE A 137 11.18 -10.16 -8.18
C ILE A 137 10.16 -11.04 -8.89
N TRP A 138 9.86 -10.72 -10.14
CA TRP A 138 8.91 -11.49 -10.96
C TRP A 138 9.47 -12.88 -11.26
N LEU A 139 8.62 -13.89 -11.18
CA LEU A 139 8.97 -15.30 -11.40
C LEU A 139 8.20 -15.85 -12.61
N ASP A 140 8.84 -16.71 -13.40
CA ASP A 140 8.16 -17.49 -14.43
C ASP A 140 7.44 -18.74 -13.87
N GLU A 141 7.00 -19.62 -14.77
CA GLU A 141 6.29 -20.85 -14.41
C GLU A 141 7.17 -21.87 -13.67
N ASP A 142 8.48 -21.85 -13.93
CA ASP A 142 9.49 -22.72 -13.32
C ASP A 142 10.04 -22.13 -12.01
N GLY A 143 9.67 -20.88 -11.68
CA GLY A 143 10.10 -20.18 -10.47
C GLY A 143 11.41 -19.42 -10.64
N GLU A 144 11.85 -19.19 -11.89
CA GLU A 144 13.07 -18.45 -12.18
C GLU A 144 12.80 -16.93 -12.32
N PRO A 145 13.73 -16.07 -11.87
CA PRO A 145 13.58 -14.62 -11.98
C PRO A 145 13.52 -14.12 -13.42
N THR A 146 12.51 -13.31 -13.75
CA THR A 146 12.32 -12.72 -15.09
C THR A 146 12.32 -11.20 -15.14
N GLY A 147 12.26 -10.55 -13.98
CA GLY A 147 12.26 -9.09 -13.88
C GLY A 147 12.14 -8.62 -12.43
N PHE A 148 12.05 -7.32 -12.24
CA PHE A 148 11.87 -6.73 -10.92
C PHE A 148 10.89 -5.55 -10.98
N PHE A 149 10.43 -5.14 -9.80
CA PHE A 149 9.72 -3.89 -9.57
C PHE A 149 10.18 -3.32 -8.23
N ASP A 150 10.82 -2.16 -8.25
CA ASP A 150 11.34 -1.51 -7.05
C ASP A 150 10.63 -0.17 -6.74
N VAL A 151 11.07 0.52 -5.68
CA VAL A 151 10.50 1.80 -5.26
C VAL A 151 10.59 2.88 -6.34
N HIS A 152 11.59 2.84 -7.23
CA HIS A 152 11.73 3.82 -8.31
C HIS A 152 10.70 3.58 -9.41
N ASP A 153 10.47 2.31 -9.77
CA ASP A 153 9.38 1.92 -10.68
C ASP A 153 8.01 2.33 -10.11
N TYR A 154 7.82 2.11 -8.80
CA TYR A 154 6.60 2.50 -8.08
C TYR A 154 6.37 4.01 -8.11
N ILE A 155 7.42 4.81 -7.85
CA ILE A 155 7.35 6.27 -7.92
C ILE A 155 7.00 6.74 -9.34
N GLU A 156 7.64 6.19 -10.37
CA GLU A 156 7.37 6.55 -11.76
C GLU A 156 5.93 6.24 -12.14
N MET A 157 5.45 5.03 -11.82
CA MET A 157 4.08 4.59 -12.04
C MET A 157 3.07 5.56 -11.39
N CYS A 158 3.26 5.88 -10.10
CA CYS A 158 2.37 6.79 -9.38
C CYS A 158 2.41 8.22 -9.92
N ARG A 159 3.60 8.75 -10.21
CA ARG A 159 3.75 10.12 -10.75
C ARG A 159 3.05 10.27 -12.10
N ARG A 160 3.28 9.32 -13.01
CA ARG A 160 2.64 9.32 -14.33
C ARG A 160 1.12 9.32 -14.19
N HIS A 161 0.59 8.41 -13.38
CA HIS A 161 -0.86 8.34 -13.17
C HIS A 161 -1.43 9.62 -12.58
N TYR A 162 -0.79 10.17 -11.53
CA TYR A 162 -1.30 11.35 -10.84
C TYR A 162 -1.28 12.60 -11.72
N ASP A 163 -0.31 12.70 -12.63
CA ASP A 163 -0.29 13.76 -13.65
C ASP A 163 -1.44 13.62 -14.65
N GLU A 164 -1.66 12.40 -15.17
CA GLU A 164 -2.72 12.10 -16.15
C GLU A 164 -4.14 12.37 -15.62
N VAL A 165 -4.38 12.11 -14.33
CA VAL A 165 -5.70 12.28 -13.70
C VAL A 165 -5.89 13.63 -13.01
N GLY A 166 -4.92 14.54 -13.13
CA GLY A 166 -5.00 15.92 -12.66
C GLY A 166 -4.79 16.11 -11.14
N ILE A 167 -4.20 15.13 -10.45
CA ILE A 167 -3.69 15.31 -9.07
C ILE A 167 -2.34 16.02 -9.08
N GLY A 168 -1.54 15.78 -10.13
CA GLY A 168 -0.19 16.30 -10.32
C GLY A 168 0.87 15.37 -9.75
N ALA A 169 1.94 15.12 -10.53
CA ALA A 169 3.03 14.23 -10.15
C ALA A 169 3.71 14.62 -8.82
N ASP A 170 3.79 15.91 -8.51
CA ASP A 170 4.44 16.41 -7.31
C ASP A 170 3.74 16.00 -6.01
N TYR A 171 2.47 15.60 -6.07
CA TYR A 171 1.79 15.05 -4.90
C TYR A 171 2.53 13.82 -4.35
N VAL A 172 3.11 12.97 -5.21
CA VAL A 172 3.87 11.78 -4.79
C VAL A 172 5.09 12.18 -3.94
N ASN A 173 5.70 13.33 -4.20
CA ASN A 173 6.85 13.83 -3.42
C ASN A 173 6.46 14.14 -1.97
N SER A 174 5.20 14.52 -1.72
CA SER A 174 4.71 14.78 -0.36
C SER A 174 4.68 13.52 0.52
N LEU A 175 4.75 12.34 -0.10
CA LEU A 175 4.72 11.04 0.56
C LEU A 175 6.12 10.51 0.92
N PHE A 176 7.19 11.17 0.47
CA PHE A 176 8.57 10.74 0.68
C PHE A 176 9.03 10.99 2.11
N ARG A 177 9.67 10.00 2.72
CA ARG A 177 10.35 10.10 4.01
C ARG A 177 11.72 9.43 3.99
#